data_AF-A0A7Y6X540-F1
#
_entry.id   AF-A0A7Y6X540-F1
#
_cell.length_a   1.000
_cell.length_b   1.000
_cell.length_c   1.000
_cell.angle_alpha   90.00
_cell.angle_beta   90.00
_cell.angle_gamma   90.00
#
_symmetry.space_group_name_H-M   'P 1'
#
loop_
_entity.id
_entity.type
_entity.pdbx_description
1 polymer ?
#
loop_
_entity_poly.entity_id
_entity_poly.type
_entity_poly.pdbx_seq_one_letter_code
_entity_poly.pdbx_strand_id
1 'polypeptide(L)'
;MVDLHGARRARRLDLYRTRQSDRVRSVRGTLEALTQSGTLFTQEGTRRGLSLLKALQLLQRASARLEELAGGGVIPAPRKQERIDALYEELDTLFTRADKLAGRDEASVARLPAR
;
A
#
# COMPACT_ATOMS: atom_id res chain seq x y z
N MET A 1 18.29 -19.74 21.22
CA MET A 1 18.81 -18.41 20.85
C MET A 1 17.82 -17.83 19.84
N VAL A 2 17.09 -16.76 20.18
CA VAL A 2 16.01 -16.22 19.33
C VAL A 2 16.61 -15.45 18.15
N ASP A 3 16.23 -15.78 16.91
CA ASP A 3 16.62 -15.03 15.73
C ASP A 3 15.91 -13.65 15.70
N LEU A 4 16.57 -12.67 16.30
CA LEU A 4 16.11 -11.28 16.36
C LEU A 4 15.99 -10.64 14.97
N HIS A 5 16.79 -11.07 13.99
CA HIS A 5 16.78 -10.50 12.65
C HIS A 5 15.57 -11.00 11.86
N GLY A 6 15.29 -12.31 11.92
CA GLY A 6 14.08 -12.90 11.37
C GLY A 6 12.81 -12.26 11.97
N ALA A 7 12.77 -12.08 13.29
CA ALA A 7 11.62 -11.46 13.96
C ALA A 7 11.40 -9.99 13.56
N ARG A 8 12.47 -9.20 13.42
CA ARG A 8 12.38 -7.80 12.94
C ARG A 8 11.86 -7.72 11.51
N ARG A 9 12.36 -8.60 10.63
CA ARG A 9 11.95 -8.64 9.22
C ARG A 9 10.48 -9.03 9.06
N ALA A 10 10.03 -10.05 9.80
CA ALA A 10 8.62 -10.44 9.84
C ALA A 10 7.73 -9.28 10.30
N ARG A 11 8.12 -8.61 11.40
CA ARG A 11 7.37 -7.44 11.91
C ARG A 11 7.30 -6.30 10.90
N ARG A 12 8.39 -6.00 10.18
CA ARG A 12 8.38 -4.96 9.13
C ARG A 12 7.40 -5.33 8.01
N LEU A 13 7.40 -6.58 7.56
CA LEU A 13 6.47 -7.06 6.53
C LEU A 13 5.01 -6.92 6.97
N ASP A 14 4.69 -7.32 8.21
CA ASP A 14 3.32 -7.24 8.75
C ASP A 14 2.83 -5.80 8.89
N LEU A 15 3.72 -4.86 9.25
CA LEU A 15 3.40 -3.43 9.26
C LEU A 15 3.00 -2.93 7.86
N TYR A 16 3.75 -3.32 6.82
CA TYR A 16 3.42 -2.91 5.45
C TYR A 16 2.15 -3.60 4.92
N ARG A 17 1.88 -4.84 5.31
CA ARG A 17 0.61 -5.54 5.00
C ARG A 17 -0.59 -4.81 5.61
N THR A 18 -0.49 -4.44 6.88
CA THR A 18 -1.55 -3.67 7.58
C THR A 18 -1.77 -2.33 6.89
N ARG A 19 -0.69 -1.61 6.59
CA ARG A 19 -0.73 -0.33 5.85
C ARG A 19 -1.37 -0.46 4.48
N GLN A 20 -1.14 -1.56 3.77
CA GLN A 20 -1.75 -1.85 2.48
C GLN A 20 -3.25 -2.11 2.63
N SER A 21 -3.65 -2.97 3.58
CA SER A 21 -5.05 -3.34 3.78
C SER A 21 -5.90 -2.13 4.18
N ASP A 22 -5.35 -1.25 5.02
CA ASP A 22 -6.02 -0.02 5.45
C ASP A 22 -6.27 0.94 4.28
N ARG A 23 -5.28 1.09 3.38
CA ARG A 23 -5.43 1.91 2.17
C ARG A 23 -6.46 1.33 1.22
N VAL A 24 -6.42 0.01 0.98
CA VAL A 24 -7.41 -0.65 0.11
C VAL A 24 -8.82 -0.45 0.67
N ARG A 25 -9.01 -0.66 1.98
CA ARG A 25 -10.30 -0.44 2.64
C ARG A 25 -10.79 1.00 2.49
N SER A 26 -9.92 1.97 2.75
CA SER A 26 -10.25 3.40 2.64
C SER A 26 -10.64 3.81 1.22
N VAL A 27 -9.88 3.38 0.21
CA VAL A 27 -10.16 3.69 -1.21
C VAL A 27 -11.47 3.05 -1.66
N ARG A 28 -11.72 1.79 -1.28
CA ARG A 28 -13.00 1.11 -1.57
C ARG A 28 -14.19 1.81 -0.93
N GLY A 29 -14.09 2.15 0.36
CA GLY A 29 -15.15 2.88 1.06
C GLY A 29 -15.47 4.23 0.40
N THR A 30 -14.45 4.93 -0.11
CA THR A 30 -14.66 6.19 -0.85
C THR A 30 -15.37 5.96 -2.18
N LEU A 31 -15.01 4.92 -2.92
CA LEU A 31 -15.70 4.53 -4.16
C LEU A 31 -17.15 4.12 -3.91
N GLU A 32 -17.41 3.36 -2.85
CA GLU A 32 -18.76 2.96 -2.43
C GLU A 32 -19.60 4.19 -2.11
N ALA A 33 -19.08 5.15 -1.35
CA ALA A 33 -19.77 6.40 -1.03
C ALA A 33 -20.09 7.25 -2.28
N LEU A 34 -19.16 7.34 -3.23
CA LEU A 34 -19.41 8.02 -4.52
C LEU A 34 -20.52 7.33 -5.34
N THR A 35 -20.57 6.00 -5.26
CA THR A 35 -21.60 5.20 -5.94
C THR A 35 -22.96 5.38 -5.29
N GLN A 36 -23.04 5.28 -3.98
CA GLN A 36 -24.28 5.39 -3.22
C GLN A 36 -24.89 6.79 -3.27
N SER A 37 -24.05 7.84 -3.31
CA SER A 37 -24.50 9.22 -3.41
C SER A 37 -24.95 9.63 -4.82
N GLY A 38 -24.78 8.76 -5.84
CA GLY A 38 -25.08 9.08 -7.24
C GLY A 38 -24.13 10.11 -7.87
N THR A 39 -23.09 10.55 -7.15
CA THR A 39 -22.16 11.60 -7.59
C THR A 39 -21.21 11.12 -8.68
N LEU A 40 -21.04 9.81 -8.86
CA LEU A 40 -20.24 9.21 -9.95
C LEU A 40 -20.61 9.75 -11.34
N PHE A 41 -21.89 10.05 -11.57
CA PHE A 41 -22.39 10.50 -12.88
C PHE A 41 -22.10 12.00 -13.14
N THR A 42 -21.56 12.72 -12.17
CA THR A 42 -21.04 14.07 -12.38
C THR A 42 -19.64 14.02 -12.97
N GLN A 43 -19.23 15.06 -13.70
CA GLN A 43 -17.87 15.13 -14.26
C GLN A 43 -16.79 15.07 -13.17
N GLU A 44 -17.03 15.71 -12.03
CA GLU A 44 -16.13 15.70 -10.88
C GLU A 44 -16.07 14.32 -10.22
N GLY A 45 -17.22 13.70 -9.96
CA GLY A 45 -17.30 12.35 -9.41
C GLY A 45 -16.68 11.30 -10.31
N THR A 46 -16.84 11.40 -11.63
CA THR A 46 -16.15 10.54 -12.60
C THR A 46 -14.63 10.70 -12.51
N ARG A 47 -14.11 11.94 -12.50
CA ARG A 47 -12.66 12.20 -12.37
C ARG A 47 -12.10 11.66 -11.04
N ARG A 48 -12.86 11.84 -9.96
CA ARG A 48 -12.51 11.31 -8.64
C ARG A 48 -12.51 9.79 -8.63
N GLY A 49 -13.54 9.15 -9.19
CA GLY A 49 -13.64 7.70 -9.34
C GLY A 49 -12.46 7.13 -10.13
N LEU A 50 -12.08 7.74 -11.26
CA LEU A 50 -10.91 7.32 -12.04
C LEU A 50 -9.61 7.43 -11.23
N SER A 51 -9.45 8.48 -10.42
CA SER A 51 -8.28 8.62 -9.55
C SER A 51 -8.22 7.53 -8.49
N LEU A 52 -9.36 7.19 -7.87
CA LEU A 52 -9.45 6.11 -6.88
C LEU A 52 -9.19 4.74 -7.49
N LEU A 53 -9.66 4.48 -8.72
CA LEU A 53 -9.35 3.25 -9.45
C LEU A 53 -7.85 3.12 -9.75
N LYS A 54 -7.20 4.22 -10.16
CA LYS A 54 -5.73 4.25 -10.31
C LYS A 54 -5.02 4.00 -8.99
N ALA A 55 -5.52 4.54 -7.88
CA ALA A 55 -4.98 4.25 -6.55
C ALA A 55 -5.07 2.75 -6.23
N LEU A 56 -6.20 2.09 -6.51
CA LEU A 56 -6.34 0.64 -6.34
C LEU A 56 -5.33 -0.16 -7.19
N GLN A 57 -5.09 0.24 -8.43
CA GLN A 57 -4.09 -0.40 -9.28
C GLN A 57 -2.67 -0.30 -8.69
N LEU A 58 -2.31 0.84 -8.10
CA LEU A 58 -1.03 0.98 -7.40
C LEU A 58 -0.97 0.10 -6.14
N LEU A 59 -2.06 -0.03 -5.39
CA LEU A 59 -2.14 -0.89 -4.21
C LEU A 59 -2.11 -2.39 -4.57
N GLN A 60 -2.61 -2.77 -5.75
CA GLN A 60 -2.46 -4.12 -6.29
C GLN A 60 -1.00 -4.41 -6.64
N ARG A 61 -0.29 -3.47 -7.26
CA ARG A 61 1.16 -3.60 -7.49
C ARG A 61 1.93 -3.70 -6.18
N ALA A 62 1.54 -2.92 -5.17
CA ALA A 62 2.13 -3.01 -3.84
C ALA A 62 1.90 -4.39 -3.20
N SER A 63 0.72 -5.00 -3.40
CA SER A 63 0.45 -6.38 -2.97
C SER A 63 1.44 -7.37 -3.57
N ALA A 64 1.69 -7.28 -4.88
CA ALA A 64 2.66 -8.14 -5.55
C ALA A 64 4.10 -7.99 -4.98
N ARG A 65 4.50 -6.77 -4.61
CA ARG A 65 5.80 -6.53 -3.95
C ARG A 65 5.87 -7.10 -2.54
N LEU A 66 4.76 -7.07 -1.79
CA LEU A 66 4.68 -7.71 -0.47
C LEU A 66 4.74 -9.23 -0.57
N GLU A 67 4.15 -9.83 -1.60
CA GLU A 67 4.27 -11.26 -1.89
C GLU A 67 5.71 -11.64 -2.25
N GLU A 68 6.39 -10.82 -3.07
CA GLU A 68 7.81 -11.00 -3.38
C GLU A 68 8.68 -10.96 -2.10
N LEU A 69 8.45 -9.98 -1.21
CA LEU A 69 9.15 -9.87 0.07
C LEU A 69 8.88 -11.06 1.00
N ALA A 70 7.67 -11.61 0.97
CA ALA A 70 7.27 -12.77 1.76
C ALA A 70 7.84 -14.08 1.21
N GLY A 71 8.27 -14.10 -0.05
CA GLY A 71 8.57 -15.34 -0.77
C GLY A 71 7.33 -16.20 -1.00
N GLY A 72 6.18 -15.58 -1.21
CA GLY A 72 4.92 -16.27 -1.50
C GLY A 72 4.87 -16.77 -2.94
N GLY A 73 4.28 -17.95 -3.15
CA GLY A 73 4.10 -18.54 -4.48
C GLY A 73 5.35 -19.23 -5.02
N VAL A 74 5.70 -18.96 -6.28
CA VAL A 74 6.83 -19.61 -6.99
C VAL A 74 8.16 -18.87 -6.80
N ILE A 75 8.13 -17.64 -6.26
CA ILE A 75 9.31 -16.78 -6.13
C ILE A 75 9.86 -16.90 -4.69
N PRO A 76 11.09 -17.38 -4.48
CA PRO A 76 11.67 -17.43 -3.15
C PRO A 76 11.92 -16.02 -2.60
N ALA A 77 11.79 -15.86 -1.29
CA ALA A 77 12.03 -14.57 -0.64
C ALA A 77 13.44 -14.05 -0.98
N PRO A 78 13.60 -12.75 -1.29
CA PRO A 78 14.89 -12.18 -1.61
C PRO A 78 15.84 -12.32 -0.41
N ARG A 79 17.07 -12.76 -0.69
CA ARG A 79 18.13 -12.96 0.31
C ARG A 79 19.09 -11.77 0.41
N LYS A 80 19.23 -11.01 -0.69
CA LYS A 80 20.11 -9.83 -0.75
C LYS A 80 19.43 -8.65 -0.06
N GLN A 81 20.14 -8.01 0.87
CA GLN A 81 19.62 -6.89 1.65
C GLN A 81 19.28 -5.69 0.77
N GLU A 82 20.09 -5.40 -0.26
CA GLU A 82 19.85 -4.28 -1.18
C GLU A 82 18.54 -4.47 -1.95
N ARG A 83 18.22 -5.72 -2.32
CA ARG A 83 16.95 -6.02 -3.00
C ARG A 83 15.76 -5.85 -2.07
N ILE A 84 15.91 -6.25 -0.81
CA ILE A 84 14.87 -6.10 0.22
C ILE A 84 14.57 -4.62 0.45
N ASP A 85 15.61 -3.80 0.61
CA ASP A 85 15.44 -2.37 0.86
C ASP A 85 14.85 -1.64 -0.35
N ALA A 86 15.30 -1.96 -1.57
CA ALA A 86 14.71 -1.43 -2.81
C ALA A 86 13.21 -1.77 -2.94
N LEU A 87 12.79 -2.97 -2.53
CA LEU A 87 11.37 -3.36 -2.54
C LEU A 87 10.55 -2.55 -1.54
N TYR A 88 11.09 -2.24 -0.36
CA TYR A 88 10.41 -1.38 0.61
C TYR A 88 10.33 0.08 0.14
N GLU A 89 11.37 0.61 -0.50
CA GLU A 89 11.33 1.94 -1.12
C GLU A 89 10.29 2.02 -2.26
N GLU A 90 10.20 0.98 -3.08
CA GLU A 90 9.16 0.88 -4.12
C GLU A 90 7.76 0.86 -3.49
N LEU A 91 7.57 0.12 -2.39
CA LEU A 91 6.32 0.09 -1.64
C LEU A 91 5.92 1.47 -1.09
N ASP A 92 6.87 2.19 -0.48
CA ASP A 92 6.61 3.53 0.04
C ASP A 92 6.26 4.51 -1.09
N THR A 93 6.91 4.40 -2.24
CA THR A 93 6.56 5.19 -3.44
C THR A 93 5.16 4.87 -3.94
N LEU A 94 4.78 3.59 -4.00
CA LEU A 94 3.45 3.15 -4.43
C LEU A 94 2.37 3.64 -3.46
N PHE A 95 2.60 3.52 -2.15
CA PHE A 95 1.68 4.03 -1.13
C PHE A 95 1.51 5.54 -1.21
N THR A 96 2.61 6.30 -1.34
CA THR A 96 2.56 7.77 -1.44
C THR A 96 1.75 8.20 -2.67
N ARG A 97 1.97 7.56 -3.82
CA ARG A 97 1.20 7.86 -5.04
C ARG A 97 -0.26 7.46 -4.92
N ALA A 98 -0.56 6.32 -4.29
CA ALA A 98 -1.93 5.89 -4.03
C ALA A 98 -2.66 6.85 -3.09
N ASP A 99 -2.01 7.28 -2.00
CA ASP A 99 -2.56 8.23 -1.04
C ASP A 99 -2.87 9.58 -1.69
N LYS A 100 -1.96 10.09 -2.52
CA LYS A 100 -2.17 11.32 -3.32
C LYS A 100 -3.38 11.21 -4.24
N LEU A 101 -3.52 10.10 -4.98
CA LEU A 101 -4.67 9.86 -5.85
C LEU A 101 -5.97 9.68 -5.07
N ALA A 102 -5.88 9.06 -3.90
CA ALA A 102 -7.00 8.86 -2.98
C ALA A 102 -7.36 10.13 -2.20
N GLY A 103 -6.63 11.25 -2.34
CA GLY A 103 -6.84 12.45 -1.55
C GLY A 103 -6.70 12.21 -0.04
N ARG A 104 -5.90 11.22 0.34
CA ARG A 104 -5.53 10.94 1.73
C ARG A 104 -4.30 11.80 2.01
N ASP A 105 -4.50 13.02 2.48
CA ASP A 105 -3.38 13.89 2.85
C ASP A 105 -2.50 13.24 3.93
N GLU A 106 -1.22 13.60 3.93
CA GLU A 106 -0.10 13.06 4.74
C GLU A 106 -0.31 13.05 6.26
N ALA A 107 -1.46 13.51 6.77
CA ALA A 107 -1.82 13.53 8.18
C ALA A 107 -1.88 12.14 8.84
N SER A 108 -1.91 11.06 8.05
CA SER A 108 -2.03 9.67 8.53
C SER A 108 -0.75 8.83 8.34
N VAL A 109 0.41 9.47 8.14
CA VAL A 109 1.70 8.79 8.24
C VAL A 109 2.33 9.23 9.56
N ALA A 110 2.02 8.49 10.63
CA ALA A 110 2.87 8.46 11.81
C ALA A 110 4.30 8.16 11.33
N ARG A 111 5.13 9.19 11.19
CA ARG A 111 6.54 9.06 10.89
C ARG A 111 7.10 8.16 11.98
N LEU A 112 7.62 7.01 11.58
CA LEU A 112 8.39 6.18 12.49
C LEU A 112 9.51 7.05 13.06
N PRO A 113 9.77 7.01 14.38
CA PRO A 113 10.86 7.78 14.96
C PRO A 113 12.16 7.37 14.27
N ALA A 114 12.84 8.35 13.68
CA ALA A 114 14.21 8.19 13.22
C ALA A 114 15.06 7.76 14.42
N ARG A 115 15.74 6.63 14.30
CA ARG A 115 16.86 6.27 15.15
C ARG A 115 18.13 6.60 14.40
#